data_AF-A0A1G1WZ11-F1
#
_entry.id   AF-A0A1G1WZ11-F1
#
_cell.length_a   1.000
_cell.length_b   1.000
_cell.length_c   1.000
_cell.angle_alpha   90.00
_cell.angle_beta   90.00
_cell.angle_gamma   90.00
#
_symmetry.space_group_name_H-M   'P 1'
#
loop_
_entity.id
_entity.type
_entity.pdbx_description
1 polymer ?
#
loop_
_entity_poly.entity_id
_entity_poly.type
_entity_poly.pdbx_seq_one_letter_code
_entity_poly.pdbx_strand_id
1 'polypeptide(L)'
;MRHYHFYLEHSCSLFTGFVHLTEFSPEILVASPELKKLNDENINEYKNMSLRIPVKAGQQIGTAWSFGLLGVVTVDLNVTNKGYLKPQTYKSENWRVHSVPLFDYLVESLKSQVFAKNPKVAEPRGGKIDFDIDGKIVGSWFEEGTGGFRDDTKEPKQCGNFPCPYWDGHLALVYDYIDPTQLRVSVGHDWGLSGRTPFGVKGNRVDFKDIGISDQLVKYELVALRDVTREKGYDSQTALITVSDESRVVGTMLVQMVENQKIKVEIFSGKTKDQVANFTSRVRIYTR
;
A
#
# COMPACT_ATOMS: atom_id res chain seq x y z
N MET A 1 -22.30 7.61 8.93
CA MET A 1 -21.22 8.59 8.69
C MET A 1 -20.94 8.62 7.20
N ARG A 2 -20.80 9.79 6.59
CA ARG A 2 -20.50 9.88 5.16
C ARG A 2 -19.00 9.82 4.94
N HIS A 3 -18.59 9.18 3.85
CA HIS A 3 -17.20 9.16 3.39
C HIS A 3 -17.18 9.52 1.91
N TYR A 4 -16.63 10.69 1.62
CA TYR A 4 -16.51 11.20 0.25
C TYR A 4 -15.11 10.92 -0.28
N HIS A 5 -15.06 10.44 -1.52
CA HIS A 5 -13.87 10.38 -2.34
C HIS A 5 -14.03 11.42 -3.44
N PHE A 6 -13.06 12.30 -3.60
CA PHE A 6 -13.10 13.32 -4.64
C PHE A 6 -11.73 13.50 -5.27
N TYR A 7 -11.72 14.05 -6.48
CA TYR A 7 -10.52 14.25 -7.26
C TYR A 7 -10.42 15.72 -7.66
N LEU A 8 -9.24 16.31 -7.49
CA LEU A 8 -8.90 17.59 -8.06
C LEU A 8 -8.14 17.37 -9.36
N GLU A 9 -8.67 17.91 -10.45
CA GLU A 9 -8.03 18.00 -11.75
C GLU A 9 -7.23 19.31 -11.77
N HIS A 10 -5.89 19.25 -11.60
CA HIS A 10 -5.03 20.45 -11.61
C HIS A 10 -4.66 20.87 -13.03
N SER A 11 -4.54 19.88 -13.92
CA SER A 11 -4.29 20.05 -15.36
C SER A 11 -4.84 18.83 -16.12
N CYS A 12 -4.59 18.74 -17.42
CA CYS A 12 -4.92 17.54 -18.21
C CYS A 12 -4.13 16.29 -17.79
N SER A 13 -3.05 16.44 -17.03
CA SER A 13 -2.14 15.34 -16.68
C SER A 13 -1.88 15.19 -15.18
N LEU A 14 -2.24 16.19 -14.35
CA LEU A 14 -1.96 16.19 -12.92
C LEU A 14 -3.26 16.15 -12.10
N PHE A 15 -3.36 15.16 -11.23
CA PHE A 15 -4.55 14.89 -10.43
C PHE A 15 -4.17 14.59 -8.98
N THR A 16 -5.04 14.98 -8.04
CA THR A 16 -4.95 14.52 -6.66
C THR A 16 -6.30 13.94 -6.22
N GLY A 17 -6.32 12.69 -5.79
CA GLY A 17 -7.47 12.07 -5.14
C GLY A 17 -7.38 12.23 -3.62
N PHE A 18 -8.49 12.61 -2.99
CA PHE A 18 -8.64 12.70 -1.54
C PHE A 18 -9.73 11.75 -1.08
N VAL A 19 -9.48 11.05 0.03
CA VAL A 19 -10.43 10.12 0.65
C VAL A 19 -10.65 10.46 2.13
N HIS A 20 -11.77 10.00 2.69
CA HIS A 20 -12.20 10.23 4.07
C HIS A 20 -12.60 11.67 4.42
N LEU A 21 -13.02 12.45 3.42
CA LEU A 21 -13.77 13.67 3.69
C LEU A 21 -15.16 13.31 4.24
N THR A 22 -15.60 13.93 5.33
CA THR A 22 -16.89 13.62 5.96
C THR A 22 -17.95 14.67 5.70
N GLU A 23 -17.52 15.92 5.44
CA GLU A 23 -18.39 17.07 5.22
C GLU A 23 -17.82 17.94 4.12
N PHE A 24 -18.67 18.43 3.21
CA PHE A 24 -18.32 19.51 2.29
C PHE A 24 -18.56 20.87 2.95
N SER A 25 -17.80 21.87 2.54
CA SER A 25 -18.03 23.24 2.99
C SER A 25 -19.36 23.78 2.43
N PRO A 26 -20.02 24.73 3.12
CA PRO A 26 -21.25 25.33 2.61
C PRO A 26 -21.10 25.93 1.21
N GLU A 27 -19.95 26.54 0.90
CA GLU A 27 -19.68 27.12 -0.42
C GLU A 27 -19.69 26.07 -1.54
N ILE A 28 -19.07 24.90 -1.30
CA ILE A 28 -19.05 23.80 -2.28
C ILE A 28 -20.46 23.23 -2.50
N LEU A 29 -21.25 23.10 -1.44
CA LEU A 29 -22.65 22.64 -1.55
C LEU A 29 -23.53 23.65 -2.29
N VAL A 30 -23.32 24.96 -2.10
CA VAL A 30 -24.05 26.01 -2.84
C VAL A 30 -23.66 26.01 -4.32
N ALA A 31 -22.41 25.72 -4.65
CA ALA A 31 -21.92 25.67 -6.03
C ALA A 31 -22.57 24.56 -6.87
N SER A 32 -23.18 23.54 -6.25
CA SER A 32 -23.90 22.49 -6.96
C SER A 32 -25.16 22.01 -6.23
N PRO A 33 -26.35 22.32 -6.75
CA PRO A 33 -27.61 21.80 -6.22
C PRO A 33 -27.69 20.26 -6.23
N GLU A 34 -27.03 19.61 -7.20
CA GLU A 34 -26.97 18.15 -7.32
C GLU A 34 -26.14 17.54 -6.20
N LEU A 35 -24.96 18.12 -5.91
CA LEU A 35 -24.12 17.69 -4.80
C LEU A 35 -24.83 17.94 -3.47
N LYS A 36 -25.51 19.09 -3.32
CA LYS A 36 -26.30 19.38 -2.13
C LYS A 36 -27.41 18.35 -1.93
N LYS A 37 -28.16 18.03 -2.98
CA LYS A 37 -29.20 17.00 -2.92
C LYS A 37 -28.63 15.65 -2.48
N LEU A 38 -27.52 15.21 -3.09
CA LEU A 38 -26.84 13.98 -2.68
C LEU A 38 -26.38 14.04 -1.21
N ASN A 39 -25.85 15.19 -0.77
CA ASN A 39 -25.42 15.43 0.60
C ASN A 39 -26.57 15.38 1.62
N ASP A 40 -27.80 15.61 1.20
CA ASP A 40 -28.98 15.61 2.08
C ASP A 40 -29.75 14.27 2.02
N GLU A 41 -29.57 13.49 0.95
CA GLU A 41 -30.21 12.17 0.77
C GLU A 41 -29.74 11.13 1.78
N ASN A 42 -30.65 10.32 2.33
CA ASN A 42 -30.26 9.15 3.12
C ASN A 42 -29.75 8.03 2.19
N ILE A 43 -28.44 7.85 2.11
CA ILE A 43 -27.77 6.92 1.20
C ILE A 43 -27.25 5.72 1.99
N ASN A 44 -27.72 4.53 1.65
CA ASN A 44 -27.32 3.27 2.28
C ASN A 44 -26.40 2.42 1.37
N GLU A 45 -26.11 2.89 0.16
CA GLU A 45 -25.32 2.20 -0.86
C GLU A 45 -24.28 3.13 -1.48
N TYR A 46 -23.26 2.56 -2.11
CA TYR A 46 -22.24 3.35 -2.80
C TYR A 46 -22.85 4.08 -4.02
N LYS A 47 -22.65 5.40 -4.11
CA LYS A 47 -23.07 6.23 -5.24
C LYS A 47 -21.88 6.97 -5.83
N ASN A 48 -21.82 6.99 -7.17
CA ASN A 48 -20.88 7.80 -7.94
C ASN A 48 -21.57 9.01 -8.56
N MET A 49 -20.84 10.11 -8.65
CA MET A 49 -21.27 11.33 -9.32
C MET A 49 -20.10 11.91 -10.10
N SER A 50 -20.36 12.30 -11.35
CA SER A 50 -19.37 12.95 -12.22
C SER A 50 -19.72 14.42 -12.36
N LEU A 51 -19.28 15.21 -11.38
CA LEU A 51 -19.52 16.65 -11.30
C LEU A 51 -18.18 17.40 -11.26
N ARG A 52 -18.09 18.50 -12.02
CA ARG A 52 -16.93 19.40 -11.98
C ARG A 52 -17.33 20.72 -11.34
N ILE A 53 -16.78 20.99 -10.15
CA ILE A 53 -16.93 22.26 -9.44
C ILE A 53 -15.58 23.00 -9.50
N PRO A 54 -15.50 24.19 -10.11
CA PRO A 54 -14.28 24.99 -10.08
C PRO A 54 -13.94 25.41 -8.64
N VAL A 55 -12.68 25.24 -8.25
CA VAL A 55 -12.17 25.63 -6.94
C VAL A 55 -10.87 26.42 -7.06
N LYS A 56 -10.51 27.16 -6.02
CA LYS A 56 -9.26 27.95 -5.97
C LYS A 56 -8.30 27.40 -4.92
N ALA A 57 -7.00 27.63 -5.13
CA ALA A 57 -6.01 27.34 -4.11
C ALA A 57 -6.34 28.09 -2.80
N GLY A 58 -6.29 27.39 -1.67
CA GLY A 58 -6.66 27.92 -0.36
C GLY A 58 -8.16 27.93 -0.05
N GLN A 59 -9.04 27.59 -1.01
CA GLN A 59 -10.47 27.45 -0.75
C GLN A 59 -10.73 26.22 0.13
N GLN A 60 -11.52 26.38 1.18
CA GLN A 60 -11.95 25.26 2.00
C GLN A 60 -12.96 24.39 1.25
N ILE A 61 -12.58 23.14 0.98
CA ILE A 61 -13.46 22.15 0.32
C ILE A 61 -14.40 21.47 1.31
N GLY A 62 -13.93 21.24 2.54
CA GLY A 62 -14.67 20.50 3.54
C GLY A 62 -13.81 20.11 4.73
N THR A 63 -14.30 19.15 5.51
CA THR A 63 -13.65 18.65 6.73
C THR A 63 -13.46 17.14 6.63
N ALA A 64 -12.25 16.67 6.93
CA ALA A 64 -11.96 15.25 7.10
C ALA A 64 -12.27 14.81 8.53
N TRP A 65 -12.54 13.51 8.72
CA TRP A 65 -12.88 13.01 10.05
C TRP A 65 -11.74 13.20 11.06
N SER A 66 -12.09 13.46 12.32
CA SER A 66 -11.18 13.76 13.43
C SER A 66 -10.19 12.65 13.78
N PHE A 67 -10.37 11.42 13.30
CA PHE A 67 -9.41 10.32 13.48
C PHE A 67 -8.23 10.35 12.49
N GLY A 68 -8.12 11.40 11.67
CA GLY A 68 -6.81 11.83 11.15
C GLY A 68 -6.25 11.05 9.96
N LEU A 69 -7.08 10.38 9.17
CA LEU A 69 -6.63 9.74 7.92
C LEU A 69 -7.22 10.45 6.71
N LEU A 70 -6.70 11.64 6.36
CA LEU A 70 -6.90 12.15 5.01
C LEU A 70 -5.99 11.35 4.08
N GLY A 71 -6.56 10.40 3.34
CA GLY A 71 -5.79 9.68 2.33
C GLY A 71 -5.64 10.56 1.10
N VAL A 72 -4.42 10.65 0.58
CA VAL A 72 -4.13 11.43 -0.64
C VAL A 72 -3.37 10.56 -1.63
N VAL A 73 -3.80 10.60 -2.88
CA VAL A 73 -3.11 10.01 -4.03
C VAL A 73 -2.81 11.14 -5.00
N THR A 74 -1.56 11.26 -5.45
CA THR A 74 -1.18 12.19 -6.51
C THR A 74 -0.75 11.42 -7.74
N VAL A 75 -1.27 11.82 -8.89
CA VAL A 75 -1.04 11.16 -10.19
C VAL A 75 -0.57 12.20 -11.18
N ASP A 76 0.59 11.97 -11.80
CA ASP A 76 1.07 12.75 -12.94
C ASP A 76 1.26 11.82 -14.14
N LEU A 77 0.37 11.95 -15.13
CA LEU A 77 0.38 11.11 -16.33
C LEU A 77 1.62 11.32 -17.21
N ASN A 78 2.43 12.36 -16.98
CA ASN A 78 3.73 12.53 -17.65
C ASN A 78 4.84 11.69 -17.02
N VAL A 79 4.60 11.12 -15.83
CA VAL A 79 5.56 10.29 -15.10
C VAL A 79 5.14 8.85 -15.19
N THR A 80 6.06 7.94 -15.51
CA THR A 80 5.84 6.49 -15.41
C THR A 80 6.92 5.88 -14.53
N ASN A 81 6.50 5.29 -13.42
CA ASN A 81 7.38 4.58 -12.48
C ASN A 81 8.02 3.38 -13.17
N LYS A 82 9.35 3.30 -13.12
CA LYS A 82 10.15 2.31 -13.88
C LYS A 82 10.45 1.05 -13.09
N GLY A 83 10.19 1.03 -11.79
CA GLY A 83 10.43 -0.11 -10.92
C GLY A 83 9.29 -1.13 -10.85
N TYR A 84 8.31 -1.04 -11.76
CA TYR A 84 7.32 -2.09 -12.00
C TYR A 84 7.79 -2.94 -13.18
N LEU A 85 8.02 -4.24 -12.97
CA LEU A 85 8.43 -5.11 -14.09
C LEU A 85 7.28 -5.44 -15.04
N LYS A 86 6.06 -5.58 -14.52
CA LYS A 86 4.83 -5.76 -15.32
C LYS A 86 3.79 -4.70 -14.97
N PRO A 87 3.95 -3.45 -15.46
CA PRO A 87 3.00 -2.38 -15.19
C PRO A 87 1.57 -2.69 -15.66
N GLN A 88 1.42 -3.52 -16.70
CA GLN A 88 0.12 -3.95 -17.23
C GLN A 88 -0.74 -4.71 -16.21
N THR A 89 -0.12 -5.33 -15.21
CA THR A 89 -0.81 -5.98 -14.10
C THR A 89 -1.71 -5.02 -13.32
N TYR A 90 -1.41 -3.71 -13.34
CA TYR A 90 -2.17 -2.68 -12.64
C TYR A 90 -3.23 -2.01 -13.52
N LYS A 91 -3.62 -2.57 -14.68
CA LYS A 91 -4.57 -1.94 -15.61
C LYS A 91 -5.90 -1.50 -14.99
N SER A 92 -6.41 -2.25 -14.00
CA SER A 92 -7.65 -1.91 -13.28
C SER A 92 -7.53 -0.63 -12.45
N GLU A 93 -6.30 -0.25 -12.14
CA GLU A 93 -5.91 0.96 -11.43
C GLU A 93 -4.70 1.59 -12.13
N ASN A 94 -4.88 1.86 -13.41
CA ASN A 94 -3.83 2.34 -14.32
C ASN A 94 -3.11 3.62 -13.83
N TRP A 95 -3.71 4.38 -12.92
CA TRP A 95 -3.09 5.53 -12.28
C TRP A 95 -1.91 5.17 -11.35
N ARG A 96 -1.80 3.92 -10.87
CA ARG A 96 -0.75 3.49 -9.92
C ARG A 96 0.66 3.64 -10.49
N VAL A 97 0.84 3.28 -11.76
CA VAL A 97 2.15 3.40 -12.43
C VAL A 97 2.56 4.86 -12.66
N HIS A 98 1.61 5.79 -12.51
CA HIS A 98 1.80 7.25 -12.62
C HIS A 98 1.74 7.96 -11.26
N SER A 99 1.74 7.20 -10.16
CA SER A 99 1.67 7.78 -8.82
C SER A 99 2.99 8.45 -8.45
N VAL A 100 2.89 9.66 -7.92
CA VAL A 100 4.03 10.51 -7.54
C VAL A 100 3.85 11.02 -6.10
N PRO A 101 4.92 11.35 -5.39
CA PRO A 101 4.78 11.93 -4.05
C PRO A 101 4.14 13.31 -4.10
N LEU A 102 3.05 13.51 -3.34
CA LEU A 102 2.36 14.81 -3.24
C LEU A 102 3.33 15.95 -2.90
N PHE A 103 4.28 15.69 -2.02
CA PHE A 103 5.16 16.72 -1.46
C PHE A 103 6.07 17.35 -2.52
N ASP A 104 6.32 16.66 -3.64
CA ASP A 104 7.13 17.19 -4.73
C ASP A 104 6.38 18.23 -5.58
N TYR A 105 5.05 18.26 -5.49
CA TYR A 105 4.17 19.19 -6.22
C TYR A 105 3.69 20.35 -5.34
N LEU A 106 4.13 20.42 -4.08
CA LEU A 106 3.84 21.55 -3.20
C LEU A 106 4.77 22.73 -3.51
N VAL A 107 4.21 23.94 -3.46
CA VAL A 107 5.03 25.16 -3.45
C VAL A 107 5.99 25.16 -2.26
N GLU A 108 7.17 25.76 -2.41
CA GLU A 108 8.28 25.64 -1.44
C GLU A 108 7.88 26.00 0.00
N SER A 109 7.06 27.04 0.15
CA SER A 109 6.56 27.46 1.47
C SER A 109 5.78 26.37 2.19
N LEU A 110 5.04 25.52 1.48
CA LEU A 110 4.32 24.37 2.04
C LEU A 110 5.20 23.12 2.09
N LYS A 111 6.01 22.89 1.05
CA LYS A 111 6.93 21.75 0.94
C LYS A 111 7.84 21.64 2.17
N SER A 112 8.50 22.74 2.52
CA SER A 112 9.38 22.83 3.70
C SER A 112 8.62 22.55 5.02
N GLN A 113 7.40 23.08 5.19
CA GLN A 113 6.59 22.84 6.39
C GLN A 113 6.14 21.38 6.53
N VAL A 114 5.78 20.75 5.42
CA VAL A 114 5.35 19.35 5.41
C VAL A 114 6.54 18.41 5.64
N PHE A 115 7.68 18.65 4.99
CA PHE A 115 8.88 17.83 5.22
C PHE A 115 9.45 17.96 6.63
N ALA A 116 9.30 19.11 7.28
CA ALA A 116 9.67 19.27 8.69
C ALA A 116 8.88 18.33 9.62
N LYS A 117 7.69 17.87 9.21
CA LYS A 117 6.86 16.90 9.94
C LYS A 117 6.99 15.46 9.44
N ASN A 118 7.72 15.23 8.35
CA ASN A 118 7.86 13.90 7.76
C ASN A 118 8.93 13.09 8.52
N PRO A 119 8.57 11.96 9.18
CA PRO A 119 9.52 11.15 9.93
C PRO A 119 10.53 10.42 9.06
N LYS A 120 10.25 10.24 7.77
CA LYS A 120 11.21 9.67 6.82
C LYS A 120 12.31 10.69 6.54
N VAL A 121 13.57 10.27 6.70
CA VAL A 121 14.75 11.10 6.37
C VAL A 121 15.49 10.64 5.12
N ALA A 122 15.34 9.37 4.73
CA ALA A 122 16.01 8.80 3.56
C ALA A 122 15.34 9.24 2.24
N GLU A 123 16.12 9.37 1.18
CA GLU A 123 15.61 9.65 -0.17
C GLU A 123 15.05 8.38 -0.86
N PRO A 124 14.02 8.50 -1.71
CA PRO A 124 13.19 9.70 -1.90
C PRO A 124 12.36 10.00 -0.64
N ARG A 125 12.36 11.25 -0.16
CA ARG A 125 11.64 11.65 1.07
C ARG A 125 10.13 11.41 1.01
N GLY A 126 9.57 11.42 -0.20
CA GLY A 126 8.17 11.08 -0.47
C GLY A 126 7.88 9.58 -0.55
N GLY A 127 8.91 8.74 -0.47
CA GLY A 127 8.82 7.30 -0.67
C GLY A 127 8.73 6.90 -2.14
N LYS A 128 8.70 5.59 -2.37
CA LYS A 128 8.45 4.95 -3.66
C LYS A 128 7.66 3.66 -3.42
N ILE A 129 7.06 3.13 -4.48
CA ILE A 129 6.15 1.98 -4.42
C ILE A 129 6.48 0.88 -5.44
N ASP A 130 7.53 1.08 -6.25
CA ASP A 130 7.91 0.28 -7.40
C ASP A 130 9.27 -0.40 -7.15
N PHE A 131 9.28 -1.45 -6.32
CA PHE A 131 10.52 -2.08 -5.82
C PHE A 131 11.04 -3.25 -6.66
N ASP A 132 10.39 -3.60 -7.77
CA ASP A 132 10.71 -4.80 -8.50
C ASP A 132 12.12 -4.72 -9.14
N ILE A 133 12.89 -5.81 -9.01
CA ILE A 133 14.18 -5.99 -9.70
C ILE A 133 14.18 -7.35 -10.37
N ASP A 134 14.37 -7.40 -11.69
CA ASP A 134 14.30 -8.66 -12.46
C ASP A 134 15.34 -9.67 -11.96
N GLY A 135 14.95 -10.94 -11.86
CA GLY A 135 15.81 -11.99 -11.31
C GLY A 135 16.06 -11.91 -9.80
N LYS A 136 15.37 -11.04 -9.06
CA LYS A 136 15.46 -10.90 -7.60
C LYS A 136 14.10 -10.96 -6.91
N ILE A 137 14.04 -11.41 -5.65
CA ILE A 137 12.74 -11.56 -4.95
C ILE A 137 12.15 -10.24 -4.42
N VAL A 138 12.92 -9.16 -4.34
CA VAL A 138 12.40 -7.84 -3.93
C VAL A 138 11.29 -7.36 -4.88
N GLY A 139 10.19 -6.84 -4.33
CA GLY A 139 9.08 -6.29 -5.11
C GLY A 139 7.70 -6.84 -4.74
N SER A 140 6.74 -6.57 -5.62
CA SER A 140 5.36 -7.07 -5.53
C SER A 140 5.19 -8.36 -6.33
N TRP A 141 4.38 -9.27 -5.79
CA TRP A 141 4.16 -10.62 -6.31
C TRP A 141 2.67 -10.98 -6.19
N PHE A 142 2.17 -11.72 -7.18
CA PHE A 142 0.78 -12.13 -7.27
C PHE A 142 0.70 -13.63 -7.49
N GLU A 143 -0.17 -14.30 -6.75
CA GLU A 143 -0.33 -15.75 -6.86
C GLU A 143 -0.69 -16.17 -8.31
N GLU A 144 -0.04 -17.20 -8.81
CA GLU A 144 -0.21 -17.67 -10.19
C GLU A 144 -1.69 -18.02 -10.46
N GLY A 145 -2.24 -17.53 -11.57
CA GLY A 145 -3.65 -17.74 -11.94
C GLY A 145 -4.66 -16.72 -11.37
N THR A 146 -4.22 -15.77 -10.54
CA THR A 146 -5.07 -14.70 -9.98
C THR A 146 -5.30 -13.52 -10.93
N GLY A 147 -4.62 -13.46 -12.07
CA GLY A 147 -4.69 -12.33 -13.00
C GLY A 147 -3.85 -11.11 -12.56
N GLY A 148 -3.01 -11.26 -11.53
CA GLY A 148 -2.09 -10.23 -11.06
C GLY A 148 -2.70 -9.37 -9.94
N PHE A 149 -2.60 -8.05 -10.04
CA PHE A 149 -3.12 -7.13 -9.02
C PHE A 149 -4.63 -7.24 -8.87
N ARG A 150 -5.35 -7.29 -10.00
CA ARG A 150 -6.78 -7.55 -10.03
C ARG A 150 -7.17 -8.08 -11.41
N ASP A 151 -7.84 -9.23 -11.42
CA ASP A 151 -8.50 -9.76 -12.62
C ASP A 151 -9.83 -9.03 -12.82
N ASP A 152 -9.88 -8.15 -13.81
CA ASP A 152 -11.07 -7.40 -14.20
C ASP A 152 -12.05 -8.23 -15.06
N THR A 153 -11.68 -9.44 -15.46
CA THR A 153 -12.53 -10.36 -16.23
C THR A 153 -13.34 -11.30 -15.35
N LYS A 154 -13.03 -11.34 -14.04
CA LYS A 154 -13.72 -12.19 -13.07
C LYS A 154 -14.55 -11.34 -12.13
N GLU A 155 -15.79 -11.78 -11.90
CA GLU A 155 -16.60 -11.24 -10.83
C GLU A 155 -15.86 -11.39 -9.49
N PRO A 156 -15.80 -10.35 -8.65
CA PRO A 156 -15.18 -10.45 -7.34
C PRO A 156 -15.84 -11.59 -6.56
N LYS A 157 -15.04 -12.60 -6.20
CA LYS A 157 -15.47 -13.64 -5.25
C LYS A 157 -16.10 -12.94 -4.06
N GLN A 158 -17.22 -13.41 -3.52
CA GLN A 158 -17.87 -12.78 -2.36
C GLN A 158 -17.46 -13.48 -1.07
N CYS A 159 -17.15 -12.70 -0.03
CA CYS A 159 -16.82 -13.13 1.32
C CYS A 159 -17.89 -12.57 2.27
N GLY A 160 -19.06 -13.22 2.30
CA GLY A 160 -20.27 -12.67 2.90
C GLY A 160 -20.92 -11.63 1.99
N ASN A 161 -21.31 -10.47 2.54
CA ASN A 161 -21.90 -9.36 1.78
C ASN A 161 -20.87 -8.39 1.18
N PHE A 162 -19.59 -8.78 1.18
CA PHE A 162 -18.49 -7.98 0.67
C PHE A 162 -17.73 -8.78 -0.38
N PRO A 163 -17.23 -8.16 -1.45
CA PRO A 163 -16.27 -8.82 -2.32
C PRO A 163 -15.08 -9.27 -1.45
N CYS A 164 -14.72 -10.54 -1.58
CA CYS A 164 -13.47 -11.07 -1.09
C CYS A 164 -12.34 -10.14 -1.48
N PRO A 165 -11.36 -10.01 -0.58
CA PRO A 165 -10.25 -9.13 -0.80
C PRO A 165 -9.57 -9.49 -2.12
N TYR A 166 -9.55 -8.56 -3.07
CA TYR A 166 -8.79 -8.73 -4.32
C TYR A 166 -7.28 -8.91 -4.05
N TRP A 167 -6.86 -8.56 -2.83
CA TRP A 167 -5.52 -8.77 -2.31
C TRP A 167 -5.24 -10.18 -1.78
N ASP A 168 -6.22 -11.09 -1.75
CA ASP A 168 -5.94 -12.52 -1.51
C ASP A 168 -5.02 -13.03 -2.63
N GLY A 169 -3.86 -13.56 -2.25
CA GLY A 169 -2.80 -13.90 -3.22
C GLY A 169 -1.82 -12.76 -3.54
N HIS A 170 -1.89 -11.60 -2.88
CA HIS A 170 -0.84 -10.57 -2.97
C HIS A 170 0.28 -10.85 -1.97
N LEU A 171 1.51 -10.59 -2.38
CA LEU A 171 2.71 -10.65 -1.55
C LEU A 171 3.63 -9.48 -1.90
N ALA A 172 4.21 -8.83 -0.90
CA ALA A 172 5.24 -7.82 -1.10
C ALA A 172 6.45 -8.11 -0.23
N LEU A 173 7.63 -8.17 -0.85
CA LEU A 173 8.93 -8.30 -0.20
C LEU A 173 9.67 -6.97 -0.42
N VAL A 174 9.46 -6.04 0.49
CA VAL A 174 9.83 -4.62 0.30
C VAL A 174 10.47 -4.04 1.56
N TYR A 175 10.66 -2.72 1.59
CA TYR A 175 11.25 -2.01 2.71
C TYR A 175 10.21 -1.18 3.46
N ASP A 176 10.49 -0.86 4.71
CA ASP A 176 9.64 0.02 5.50
C ASP A 176 9.57 1.42 4.88
N TYR A 177 8.36 2.00 4.88
CA TYR A 177 8.11 3.26 4.19
C TYR A 177 8.79 4.44 4.91
N ILE A 178 8.98 4.38 6.23
CA ILE A 178 9.71 5.39 7.00
C ILE A 178 11.21 5.10 7.00
N ASP A 179 11.60 3.90 7.43
CA ASP A 179 12.99 3.49 7.55
C ASP A 179 13.35 2.41 6.51
N PRO A 180 13.83 2.80 5.32
CA PRO A 180 14.03 1.86 4.21
C PRO A 180 15.16 0.86 4.46
N THR A 181 15.86 0.93 5.59
CA THR A 181 16.83 -0.10 5.98
C THR A 181 16.16 -1.36 6.51
N GLN A 182 14.89 -1.28 6.94
CA GLN A 182 14.15 -2.41 7.49
C GLN A 182 13.38 -3.17 6.42
N LEU A 183 13.56 -4.49 6.39
CA LEU A 183 12.82 -5.41 5.55
C LEU A 183 11.39 -5.61 6.08
N ARG A 184 10.43 -5.60 5.15
CA ARG A 184 9.00 -5.81 5.41
C ARG A 184 8.43 -6.86 4.47
N VAL A 185 7.69 -7.79 5.06
CA VAL A 185 6.93 -8.81 4.33
C VAL A 185 5.46 -8.50 4.49
N SER A 186 4.80 -8.12 3.39
CA SER A 186 3.36 -7.94 3.37
C SER A 186 2.68 -9.13 2.70
N VAL A 187 1.68 -9.71 3.35
CA VAL A 187 0.99 -10.91 2.85
C VAL A 187 -0.51 -10.69 2.86
N GLY A 188 -1.15 -10.88 1.71
CA GLY A 188 -2.60 -10.74 1.55
C GLY A 188 -3.37 -12.03 1.82
N HIS A 189 -2.76 -13.20 1.57
CA HIS A 189 -3.35 -14.49 1.92
C HIS A 189 -3.29 -14.76 3.43
N ASP A 190 -4.34 -15.39 3.99
CA ASP A 190 -4.35 -15.79 5.39
C ASP A 190 -3.53 -17.08 5.61
N TRP A 191 -2.33 -16.91 6.16
CA TRP A 191 -1.44 -18.01 6.56
C TRP A 191 -1.58 -18.41 8.03
N GLY A 192 -2.59 -17.90 8.74
CA GLY A 192 -2.82 -18.13 10.16
C GLY A 192 -1.76 -17.49 11.06
N LEU A 193 -1.06 -16.45 10.58
CA LEU A 193 -0.09 -15.68 11.36
C LEU A 193 -0.81 -14.90 12.46
N SER A 194 -0.19 -14.78 13.64
CA SER A 194 -0.70 -13.88 14.67
C SER A 194 -0.35 -12.44 14.33
N GLY A 195 -1.34 -11.54 14.38
CA GLY A 195 -1.18 -10.11 14.05
C GLY A 195 -1.65 -9.74 12.64
N ARG A 196 -1.25 -8.56 12.17
CA ARG A 196 -1.62 -8.04 10.85
C ARG A 196 -0.36 -7.67 10.08
N THR A 197 -0.42 -7.87 8.77
CA THR A 197 0.59 -7.43 7.81
C THR A 197 0.78 -5.89 7.86
N PRO A 198 2.00 -5.36 7.58
CA PRO A 198 3.24 -6.07 7.28
C PRO A 198 3.92 -6.66 8.52
N PHE A 199 4.81 -7.64 8.27
CA PHE A 199 5.69 -8.23 9.28
C PHE A 199 7.14 -7.78 9.08
N GLY A 200 7.91 -7.76 10.17
CA GLY A 200 9.36 -7.58 10.12
C GLY A 200 10.08 -8.89 9.81
N VAL A 201 11.36 -8.78 9.44
CA VAL A 201 12.26 -9.94 9.25
C VAL A 201 13.24 -9.99 10.41
N LYS A 202 13.29 -11.11 11.13
CA LYS A 202 14.22 -11.30 12.25
C LYS A 202 15.67 -11.15 11.80
N GLY A 203 16.43 -10.30 12.50
CA GLY A 203 17.82 -9.99 12.18
C GLY A 203 18.01 -9.17 10.89
N ASN A 204 16.92 -8.74 10.25
CA ASN A 204 16.90 -7.86 9.08
C ASN A 204 17.80 -8.30 7.91
N ARG A 205 17.86 -9.62 7.65
CA ARG A 205 18.68 -10.23 6.60
C ARG A 205 18.14 -11.60 6.19
N VAL A 206 18.47 -12.12 5.02
CA VAL A 206 19.23 -11.50 3.90
C VAL A 206 18.35 -10.51 3.13
N ASP A 207 18.92 -9.45 2.54
CA ASP A 207 18.17 -8.46 1.76
C ASP A 207 17.47 -9.11 0.55
N PHE A 208 16.20 -8.77 0.31
CA PHE A 208 15.39 -9.33 -0.76
C PHE A 208 15.97 -9.04 -2.15
N LYS A 209 16.73 -7.97 -2.32
CA LYS A 209 17.35 -7.64 -3.61
C LYS A 209 18.57 -8.51 -3.92
N ASP A 210 19.09 -9.23 -2.94
CA ASP A 210 20.28 -10.06 -3.10
C ASP A 210 19.91 -11.49 -3.50
N ILE A 211 18.70 -11.95 -3.13
CA ILE A 211 18.22 -13.31 -3.41
C ILE A 211 17.69 -13.44 -4.85
N GLY A 212 18.25 -14.38 -5.60
CA GLY A 212 17.80 -14.79 -6.95
C GLY A 212 17.74 -16.31 -7.11
N ILE A 213 17.81 -16.78 -8.36
CA ILE A 213 17.67 -18.22 -8.71
C ILE A 213 18.75 -19.11 -8.04
N SER A 214 19.98 -18.60 -7.90
CA SER A 214 21.11 -19.37 -7.36
C SER A 214 21.01 -19.67 -5.86
N ASP A 215 20.23 -18.88 -5.11
CA ASP A 215 20.16 -18.94 -3.64
C ASP A 215 19.30 -20.10 -3.12
N GLN A 216 18.75 -20.93 -4.01
CA GLN A 216 17.88 -22.06 -3.68
C GLN A 216 16.75 -21.65 -2.69
N LEU A 217 16.57 -22.41 -1.61
CA LEU A 217 15.55 -22.17 -0.59
C LEU A 217 16.07 -21.21 0.49
N VAL A 218 15.43 -20.05 0.61
CA VAL A 218 15.70 -19.05 1.65
C VAL A 218 14.58 -19.08 2.70
N LYS A 219 14.95 -18.90 3.98
CA LYS A 219 14.02 -18.88 5.11
C LYS A 219 14.09 -17.53 5.82
N TYR A 220 12.92 -16.94 6.05
CA TYR A 220 12.77 -15.71 6.82
C TYR A 220 11.89 -15.98 8.03
N GLU A 221 12.43 -15.78 9.23
CA GLU A 221 11.59 -15.70 10.43
C GLU A 221 10.88 -14.34 10.43
N LEU A 222 9.55 -14.38 10.40
CA LEU A 222 8.70 -13.21 10.44
C LEU A 222 8.46 -12.83 11.90
N VAL A 223 8.56 -11.53 12.19
CA VAL A 223 8.33 -10.99 13.53
C VAL A 223 7.23 -9.94 13.54
N ALA A 224 6.57 -9.80 14.68
CA ALA A 224 5.65 -8.70 14.91
C ALA A 224 6.36 -7.34 14.82
N LEU A 225 5.59 -6.28 14.61
CA LEU A 225 6.10 -4.91 14.65
C LEU A 225 5.78 -4.27 16.01
N ARG A 226 6.73 -3.48 16.51
CA ARG A 226 6.59 -2.67 17.72
C ARG A 226 6.49 -1.20 17.33
N ASP A 227 5.47 -0.52 17.85
CA ASP A 227 5.31 0.92 17.68
C ASP A 227 6.35 1.67 18.52
N VAL A 228 7.10 2.56 17.88
CA VAL A 228 8.11 3.45 18.50
C VAL A 228 7.84 4.92 18.19
N THR A 229 6.64 5.25 17.72
CA THR A 229 6.28 6.61 17.27
C THR A 229 6.55 7.67 18.34
N ARG A 230 6.10 7.40 19.57
CA ARG A 230 6.32 8.31 20.72
C ARG A 230 7.77 8.34 21.18
N GLU A 231 8.48 7.21 21.14
CA GLU A 231 9.92 7.13 21.44
C GLU A 231 10.75 7.99 20.49
N LYS A 232 10.26 8.19 19.26
CA LYS A 232 10.85 9.07 18.25
C LYS A 232 10.36 10.51 18.31
N GLY A 233 9.58 10.89 19.32
CA GLY A 233 9.12 12.26 19.55
C GLY A 233 7.89 12.67 18.75
N TYR A 234 7.17 11.73 18.15
CA TYR A 234 5.93 12.01 17.41
C TYR A 234 4.71 11.73 18.28
N ASP A 235 3.85 12.73 18.42
CA ASP A 235 2.53 12.55 19.02
C ASP A 235 1.54 12.12 17.93
N SER A 236 1.15 10.84 17.98
CA SER A 236 0.23 10.22 17.03
C SER A 236 -0.71 9.27 17.76
N GLN A 237 -1.94 9.16 17.25
CA GLN A 237 -2.92 8.16 17.68
C GLN A 237 -2.71 6.80 17.00
N THR A 238 -1.85 6.73 15.98
CA THR A 238 -1.54 5.53 15.20
C THR A 238 -0.05 5.23 15.23
N ALA A 239 0.29 3.95 15.05
CA ALA A 239 1.67 3.49 14.90
C ALA A 239 2.24 3.94 13.55
N LEU A 240 2.90 5.10 13.51
CA LEU A 240 3.52 5.68 12.32
C LEU A 240 4.94 5.16 12.09
N ILE A 241 5.67 4.91 13.17
CA ILE A 241 7.06 4.46 13.12
C ILE A 241 7.13 3.14 13.85
N THR A 242 7.57 2.12 13.13
CA THR A 242 7.64 0.76 13.66
C THR A 242 9.02 0.16 13.50
N VAL A 243 9.36 -0.75 14.41
CA VAL A 243 10.56 -1.58 14.33
C VAL A 243 10.21 -3.05 14.45
N SER A 244 11.05 -3.92 13.89
CA SER A 244 10.95 -5.36 14.10
C SER A 244 11.06 -5.71 15.59
N ASP A 245 10.10 -6.46 16.12
CA ASP A 245 10.17 -7.02 17.47
C ASP A 245 10.83 -8.39 17.43
N GLU A 246 12.16 -8.40 17.52
CA GLU A 246 13.02 -9.59 17.43
C GLU A 246 12.66 -10.69 18.45
N SER A 247 11.95 -10.35 19.52
CA SER A 247 11.50 -11.29 20.56
C SER A 247 10.20 -12.02 20.21
N ARG A 248 9.44 -11.53 19.21
CA ARG A 248 8.10 -12.03 18.86
C ARG A 248 8.05 -12.59 17.46
N VAL A 249 8.58 -13.81 17.29
CA VAL A 249 8.44 -14.57 16.05
C VAL A 249 6.99 -15.02 15.86
N VAL A 250 6.40 -14.67 14.72
CA VAL A 250 5.01 -15.01 14.38
C VAL A 250 4.91 -16.17 13.39
N GLY A 251 6.00 -16.49 12.68
CA GLY A 251 6.10 -17.62 11.77
C GLY A 251 7.37 -17.60 10.95
N THR A 252 7.52 -18.58 10.06
CA THR A 252 8.65 -18.65 9.12
C THR A 252 8.12 -18.73 7.69
N MET A 253 8.59 -17.83 6.84
CA MET A 253 8.36 -17.86 5.40
C MET A 253 9.52 -18.58 4.70
N LEU A 254 9.19 -19.57 3.90
CA LEU A 254 10.08 -20.18 2.92
C LEU A 254 9.83 -19.48 1.58
N VAL A 255 10.90 -19.08 0.92
CA VAL A 255 10.86 -18.49 -0.42
C VAL A 255 11.96 -19.07 -1.29
N GLN A 256 11.64 -19.37 -2.54
CA GLN A 256 12.60 -19.83 -3.54
C GLN A 256 12.25 -19.20 -4.88
N MET A 257 13.21 -18.51 -5.49
CA MET A 257 13.08 -18.11 -6.88
C MET A 257 13.36 -19.30 -7.78
N VAL A 258 12.38 -19.68 -8.61
CA VAL A 258 12.50 -20.81 -9.53
C VAL A 258 12.75 -20.35 -10.97
N GLU A 259 12.29 -19.14 -11.32
CA GLU A 259 12.57 -18.43 -12.57
C GLU A 259 12.59 -16.91 -12.27
N ASN A 260 13.10 -16.05 -13.17
CA ASN A 260 13.32 -14.62 -12.91
C ASN A 260 12.09 -13.87 -12.33
N GLN A 261 10.89 -14.31 -12.70
CA GLN A 261 9.62 -13.71 -12.31
C GLN A 261 8.64 -14.77 -11.78
N LYS A 262 9.17 -15.84 -11.18
CA LYS A 262 8.39 -16.92 -10.58
C LYS A 262 9.05 -17.41 -9.30
N ILE A 263 8.30 -17.36 -8.19
CA ILE A 263 8.76 -17.81 -6.87
C ILE A 263 7.79 -18.82 -6.25
N LYS A 264 8.33 -19.71 -5.43
CA LYS A 264 7.60 -20.57 -4.50
C LYS A 264 7.59 -19.92 -3.13
N VAL A 265 6.45 -19.88 -2.47
CA VAL A 265 6.30 -19.33 -1.12
C VAL A 265 5.41 -20.24 -0.27
N GLU A 266 5.83 -20.48 0.97
CA GLU A 266 4.99 -21.09 2.00
C GLU A 266 5.31 -20.47 3.35
N ILE A 267 4.29 -20.18 4.15
CA ILE A 267 4.45 -19.63 5.49
C ILE A 267 3.96 -20.63 6.54
N PHE A 268 4.82 -20.87 7.52
CA PHE A 268 4.56 -21.76 8.66
C PHE A 268 4.32 -20.91 9.91
N SER A 269 3.05 -20.71 10.24
CA SER A 269 2.66 -19.92 11.42
C SER A 269 3.20 -20.51 12.73
N GLY A 270 3.69 -19.65 13.61
CA GLY A 270 4.22 -19.98 14.93
C GLY A 270 5.50 -20.83 14.92
N LYS A 271 6.16 -21.00 13.77
CA LYS A 271 7.40 -21.77 13.64
C LYS A 271 8.62 -20.88 13.50
N THR A 272 9.72 -21.30 14.11
CA THR A 272 11.07 -20.75 13.85
C THR A 272 11.69 -21.41 12.63
N LYS A 273 12.77 -20.82 12.11
CA LYS A 273 13.47 -21.33 10.92
C LYS A 273 14.00 -22.76 11.09
N ASP A 274 14.39 -23.12 12.31
CA ASP A 274 14.97 -24.44 12.64
C ASP A 274 13.89 -25.53 12.72
N GLN A 275 12.62 -25.14 12.89
CA GLN A 275 11.47 -26.04 12.93
C GLN A 275 10.88 -26.34 11.55
N VAL A 276 11.35 -25.67 10.50
CA VAL A 276 10.84 -25.82 9.13
C VAL A 276 11.95 -26.26 8.21
N ALA A 277 11.82 -27.42 7.60
CA ALA A 277 12.85 -27.98 6.73
C ALA A 277 12.70 -27.50 5.28
N ASN A 278 11.56 -27.81 4.66
CA ASN A 278 11.27 -27.64 3.23
C ASN A 278 9.80 -27.28 3.00
N PHE A 279 9.47 -26.94 1.76
CA PHE A 279 8.09 -26.80 1.29
C PHE A 279 7.28 -28.09 1.50
N THR A 280 5.98 -27.91 1.69
CA THR A 280 4.96 -28.97 1.72
C THR A 280 4.04 -28.86 0.49
N SER A 281 2.97 -29.65 0.48
CA SER A 281 1.90 -29.54 -0.53
C SER A 281 1.10 -28.23 -0.46
N ARG A 282 1.34 -27.37 0.55
CA ARG A 282 0.67 -26.06 0.71
C ARG A 282 1.47 -24.91 0.10
N VAL A 283 2.60 -25.19 -0.54
CA VAL A 283 3.37 -24.19 -1.27
C VAL A 283 2.50 -23.50 -2.32
N ARG A 284 2.59 -22.18 -2.38
CA ARG A 284 1.95 -21.35 -3.38
C ARG A 284 2.98 -20.83 -4.36
N ILE A 285 2.55 -20.66 -5.60
CA ILE A 285 3.37 -20.11 -6.67
C ILE A 285 2.96 -18.66 -6.86
N TYR A 286 3.94 -17.76 -6.88
CA TYR A 286 3.72 -16.36 -7.20
C TYR A 286 4.49 -15.98 -8.45
N THR A 287 3.87 -15.12 -9.24
CA THR A 287 4.42 -14.53 -10.46
C THR A 287 4.30 -13.02 -10.37
N ARG A 288 5.11 -12.32 -11.15
CA ARG A 288 4.91 -10.89 -11.36
C ARG A 288 5.13 -10.56 -12.81
#